data_AF-F2LV62-F1
#
_entry.id   AF-F2LV62-F1
#
_cell.length_a   1.000
_cell.length_b   1.000
_cell.length_c   1.000
_cell.angle_alpha   90.00
_cell.angle_beta   90.00
_cell.angle_gamma   90.00
#
_symmetry.space_group_name_H-M   'P 1'
#
loop_
_entity.id
_entity.type
_entity.pdbx_description
1 polymer ?
#
loop_
_entity_poly.entity_id
_entity_poly.type
_entity_poly.pdbx_seq_one_letter_code
_entity_poly.pdbx_strand_id
1 'polypeptide(L)' 'MAKTVGALWLREYEKDGKRRKMMAGELDLGALGTVKIAVFKNEKKEKENQPDYRIVLSEPNDSTGNASNGNGNNDEDMPF' A
#
# COMPACT_ATOMS: atom_id res chain seq x y z
N MET A 1 -13.05 25.35 11.54
CA MET A 1 -12.66 24.34 12.55
C MET A 1 -11.89 23.24 11.82
N ALA A 2 -10.64 22.98 12.15
CA ALA A 2 -9.88 21.87 11.58
C ALA A 2 -10.18 20.60 12.39
N LYS A 3 -10.66 19.53 11.74
CA LYS A 3 -10.86 18.24 12.40
C LYS A 3 -9.61 17.40 12.16
N THR A 4 -8.99 16.91 13.23
CA THR A 4 -7.89 15.95 13.12
C THR A 4 -8.47 14.62 12.66
N VAL A 5 -8.03 14.16 11.49
CA VAL A 5 -8.49 12.90 10.86
C VAL A 5 -7.41 11.82 10.87
N GLY A 6 -6.30 12.02 11.58
CA GLY A 6 -5.23 11.03 11.64
C GLY A 6 -3.94 11.55 12.26
N ALA A 7 -3.00 10.64 12.44
CA ALA A 7 -1.66 10.91 12.93
C ALA A 7 -0.63 10.09 12.14
N LEU A 8 0.48 10.73 11.80
CA LEU A 8 1.55 10.12 11.02
C LEU A 8 2.88 10.24 11.76
N TRP A 9 3.65 9.17 11.74
CA TRP A 9 4.99 9.10 12.31
C TRP A 9 6.02 9.27 11.21
N LEU A 10 7.06 10.07 11.45
CA LEU A 10 8.19 10.17 10.55
C LEU A 10 9.05 8.90 10.71
N ARG A 11 9.21 8.13 9.63
CA ARG A 11 10.03 6.92 9.59
C ARG A 11 11.08 7.02 8.50
N GLU A 12 12.17 6.32 8.68
CA GLU A 12 13.20 6.16 7.67
C GLU A 12 13.13 4.74 7.12
N TYR A 13 13.16 4.60 5.80
CA TYR A 13 13.19 3.33 5.11
C TYR A 13 14.34 3.33 4.11
N GLU A 14 14.98 2.18 3.95
CA GLU A 14 16.00 2.00 2.94
C GLU A 14 15.35 1.47 1.67
N LYS A 15 15.56 2.18 0.57
CA LYS A 15 15.11 1.73 -0.75
C LYS A 15 16.24 2.01 -1.74
N ASP A 16 16.66 0.97 -2.46
CA ASP A 16 17.76 1.03 -3.42
C ASP A 16 19.07 1.58 -2.79
N GLY A 17 19.39 1.15 -1.57
CA GLY A 17 20.59 1.57 -0.83
C GLY A 17 20.59 3.03 -0.35
N LYS A 18 19.49 3.77 -0.54
CA LYS A 18 19.33 5.15 -0.06
C LYS A 18 18.32 5.18 1.09
N ARG A 19 18.72 5.79 2.20
CA ARG A 19 17.82 6.11 3.32
C ARG A 19 16.87 7.22 2.88
N ARG A 20 15.57 6.95 3.00
CA ARG A 20 14.51 7.88 2.63
C ARG A 20 13.54 8.03 3.76
N LYS A 21 12.95 9.21 3.85
CA LYS A 21 11.92 9.51 4.84
C LYS A 21 10.56 9.16 4.26
N MET A 22 9.77 8.42 5.02
CA MET A 22 8.35 8.20 4.78
C MET A 22 7.58 8.64 6.01
N MET A 23 6.31 8.98 5.86
CA MET A 23 5.43 9.11 7.01
C MET A 23 4.48 7.92 7.05
N ALA A 24 4.24 7.31 8.20
CA ALA A 24 3.32 6.19 8.32
C ALA A 24 2.48 6.32 9.57
N GLY A 25 1.21 5.96 9.49
CA GLY A 25 0.33 6.03 10.65
C GLY A 25 -1.10 5.70 10.27
N GLU A 26 -2.03 6.36 10.93
CA GLU A 26 -3.44 6.00 10.89
C GLU A 26 -4.28 7.20 10.47
N LEU A 27 -5.27 6.92 9.63
CA LEU A 27 -6.24 7.87 9.13
C LEU A 27 -7.65 7.39 9.50
N ASP A 28 -8.35 8.19 10.28
CA ASP A 28 -9.75 8.02 10.68
C ASP A 28 -10.66 8.55 9.56
N LEU A 29 -11.39 7.65 8.91
CA LEU A 29 -12.36 7.93 7.85
C LEU A 29 -13.81 8.05 8.40
N GLY A 30 -13.96 8.23 9.71
CA GLY A 30 -15.23 8.30 10.40
C GLY A 30 -15.97 6.97 10.35
N ALA A 31 -17.13 6.95 9.69
CA ALA A 31 -17.98 5.76 9.62
C ALA A 31 -17.34 4.57 8.90
N LEU A 32 -16.31 4.81 8.07
CA LEU A 32 -15.57 3.77 7.35
C LEU A 32 -14.44 3.14 8.20
N GLY A 33 -14.22 3.66 9.42
CA GLY A 33 -13.19 3.18 10.33
C GLY A 33 -11.81 3.80 10.11
N THR A 34 -10.80 3.19 10.73
CA THR A 34 -9.41 3.67 10.70
C THR A 34 -8.57 2.82 9.77
N VAL A 35 -7.86 3.46 8.84
CA VAL A 35 -6.95 2.78 7.91
C VAL A 35 -5.50 3.16 8.19
N LYS A 36 -4.59 2.21 7.96
CA LYS A 36 -3.15 2.47 8.01
C LYS A 36 -2.69 3.00 6.68
N ILE A 37 -1.98 4.13 6.70
CA ILE A 37 -1.46 4.76 5.49
C ILE A 37 0.04 5.00 5.60
N ALA A 38 0.69 5.04 4.45
CA ALA A 38 2.07 5.47 4.29
C ALA A 38 2.17 6.56 3.23
N VAL A 39 2.95 7.59 3.50
CA VAL A 39 3.16 8.76 2.67
C VAL A 39 4.61 8.75 2.19
N PHE A 40 4.79 8.81 0.88
CA PHE A 40 6.08 8.81 0.22
C PHE A 40 6.25 10.07 -0.62
N LYS A 41 7.47 10.59 -0.70
CA LYS A 41 7.78 11.66 -1.65
C LYS A 41 7.52 11.17 -3.08
N ASN A 42 6.84 11.98 -3.88
CA ASN A 42 6.56 11.66 -5.27
C ASN A 42 7.81 11.91 -6.11
N GLU A 43 8.54 10.84 -6.43
CA GLU A 43 9.76 10.92 -7.24
C GLU A 43 9.50 11.27 -8.70
N LYS A 44 8.27 11.03 -9.17
CA LYS A 44 7.84 11.35 -10.54
C LYS A 44 7.29 12.77 -10.67
N LYS A 45 7.62 13.67 -9.72
CA LYS A 45 7.25 15.08 -9.83
C LYS A 45 8.14 15.72 -10.90
N GLU A 46 7.62 15.83 -12.11
CA GLU A 46 8.27 16.45 -13.26
C GLU A 46 7.78 17.89 -13.51
N LYS A 47 6.60 18.23 -12.96
CA LYS A 47 5.94 19.53 -13.15
C LYS A 47 5.44 20.09 -11.83
N GLU A 48 5.32 21.41 -11.73
CA GLU A 48 4.85 22.10 -10.51
C GLU A 48 3.41 21.75 -10.13
N ASN A 49 2.56 21.43 -11.12
CA ASN A 49 1.16 21.03 -10.92
C ASN A 49 0.97 19.58 -10.43
N GLN A 50 2.03 18.89 -10.05
CA GLN A 50 1.96 17.52 -9.55
C GLN A 50 2.14 17.46 -8.02
N PRO A 51 1.46 16.53 -7.33
CA PRO A 51 1.59 16.38 -5.88
C PRO A 51 3.03 16.05 -5.45
N ASP A 52 3.48 16.67 -4.35
CA ASP A 52 4.79 16.42 -3.73
C ASP A 52 4.89 15.06 -3.02
N TYR A 53 3.75 14.56 -2.56
CA TYR A 53 3.65 13.32 -1.81
C TYR A 53 2.53 12.44 -2.35
N ARG A 54 2.75 11.13 -2.32
CA ARG A 54 1.74 10.10 -2.60
C ARG A 54 1.41 9.34 -1.32
N ILE A 55 0.14 9.03 -1.13
CA ILE A 55 -0.36 8.24 -0.01
C ILE A 55 -0.68 6.85 -0.54
N VAL A 56 -0.27 5.82 0.17
CA VAL A 56 -0.63 4.43 -0.10
C VAL A 56 -1.33 3.85 1.11
N LEU A 57 -2.33 3.01 0.86
CA LEU A 57 -2.95 2.20 1.90
C LEU A 57 -1.98 1.08 2.27
N SER A 58 -1.68 0.97 3.54
CA SER A 58 -1.01 -0.20 4.09
C SER A 58 -2.11 -1.18 4.46
N GLU A 59 -2.52 -2.00 3.50
CA GLU A 59 -3.44 -3.10 3.82
C GLU A 59 -2.77 -3.98 4.87
N PRO A 60 -3.44 -4.30 6.00
CA PRO A 60 -3.01 -5.44 6.79
C PRO A 60 -3.04 -6.63 5.83
N ASN A 61 -1.93 -7.34 5.74
CA ASN A 61 -1.87 -8.55 4.94
C ASN A 61 -2.79 -9.58 5.63
N ASP A 62 -4.08 -9.52 5.32
CA ASP A 62 -4.99 -10.65 5.53
C ASP A 62 -4.49 -11.71 4.54
N SER A 63 -3.49 -12.47 4.98
CA SER A 63 -3.10 -13.74 4.38
C SER A 63 -4.26 -14.73 4.56
N THR A 64 -5.43 -14.45 3.99
CA THR A 64 -6.56 -15.37 3.89
C THR A 64 -7.48 -14.90 2.76
N GLY A 65 -7.12 -15.21 1.50
CA GLY A 65 -8.01 -14.86 0.39
C GLY A 65 -7.51 -15.18 -1.02
N ASN A 66 -7.61 -16.46 -1.39
CA ASN A 66 -7.89 -16.90 -2.76
C ASN A 66 -6.74 -16.90 -3.78
N ALA A 67 -5.85 -17.88 -3.65
CA ALA A 67 -5.16 -18.44 -4.80
C ALA A 67 -6.17 -19.21 -5.67
N SER A 68 -6.85 -18.51 -6.57
CA SER A 68 -7.56 -19.12 -7.70
C SER A 68 -6.51 -19.72 -8.65
N ASN A 69 -6.00 -20.92 -8.35
CA ASN A 69 -5.22 -21.70 -9.31
C ASN A 69 -6.15 -22.72 -9.98
N GLY A 70 -6.95 -22.22 -10.91
CA GLY A 70 -7.60 -23.07 -11.90
C GLY A 70 -6.53 -23.51 -12.90
N ASN A 71 -6.09 -24.76 -12.81
CA ASN A 71 -5.47 -25.45 -13.93
C ASN A 71 -6.04 -26.87 -14.00
N GLY A 72 -7.27 -26.96 -14.48
CA GLY A 72 -7.82 -28.22 -14.97
C GLY A 72 -7.27 -28.46 -16.36
N ASN A 73 -6.16 -29.18 -16.45
CA ASN A 73 -5.76 -29.87 -17.68
C ASN A 73 -6.01 -31.36 -17.44
N ASN A 74 -7.23 -31.78 -17.78
CA ASN A 74 -7.54 -33.18 -18.03
C ASN A 74 -7.19 -33.44 -19.50
N ASP A 75 -6.01 -33.98 -19.75
CA ASP A 75 -5.65 -34.62 -21.02
C ASP A 75 -4.74 -35.80 -20.61
N GLU A 76 -5.32 -36.97 -20.35
CA GLU A 76 -5.39 -38.05 -21.35
C GLU A 76 -3.99 -38.57 -21.74
N ASP A 77 -3.35 -39.38 -20.87
CA ASP A 77 -2.43 -40.44 -21.32
C ASP A 77 -2.06 -41.42 -20.18
N MET A 78 -2.74 -42.57 -20.15
CA MET A 78 -2.23 -43.79 -19.51
C MET A 78 -2.41 -44.96 -20.49
N PRO A 79 -1.36 -45.37 -21.21
CA PRO A 79 -1.31 -46.70 -21.79
C PRO A 79 -0.98 -47.73 -20.69
N PHE A 80 -1.71 -48.84 -20.77
CA PHE A 80 -1.73 -50.04 -19.91
C PHE A 80 -0.35 -50.65 -19.63
#